data_AF-A0A401GW29-F1
#
_entry.id   AF-A0A401GW29-F1
#
_cell.length_a   1.000
_cell.length_b   1.000
_cell.length_c   1.000
_cell.angle_alpha   90.00
_cell.angle_beta   90.00
_cell.angle_gamma   90.00
#
_symmetry.space_group_name_H-M   'P 1'
#
loop_
_entity.id
_entity.type
_entity.pdbx_description
1 polymer ?
#
loop_
_entity_poly.entity_id
_entity_poly.type
_entity_poly.pdbx_seq_one_letter_code
_entity_poly.pdbx_strand_id
1 'polypeptide(L)'
;MGYRQAAVLAADCFCLGVLFICFNVDYRVLFTPLTDDVVRDGFEFYKTFYNAPSGIKALLHAVMGVGALGLLGKLGKWDESAMFFDGSSLVAWVCAIAVYLTVGVPATRTVADPVPDVDTRADQVEALRVLSAGNVIAVVLLGAILVLQAGEEYARRVEEGMRAKLEAESAKLEAEVPPAGGEGEEKADAPTEESAEDKKDK
;
A
#
# COMPACT_ATOMS: atom_id res chain seq x y z
N MET A 1 -6.90 -1.57 -10.53
CA MET A 1 -6.79 -0.24 -9.89
C MET A 1 -8.10 0.13 -9.20
N GLY A 2 -8.14 0.18 -7.86
CA GLY A 2 -9.30 0.65 -7.09
C GLY A 2 -8.96 1.85 -6.21
N TYR A 3 -9.97 2.57 -5.71
CA TYR A 3 -9.80 3.81 -4.93
C TYR A 3 -8.82 3.68 -3.74
N ARG A 4 -8.74 2.50 -3.11
CA ARG A 4 -7.81 2.22 -2.00
C ARG A 4 -6.34 2.31 -2.42
N GLN A 5 -5.99 1.74 -3.58
CA GLN A 5 -4.63 1.80 -4.14
C GLN A 5 -4.25 3.23 -4.57
N ALA A 6 -5.22 3.97 -5.14
CA ALA A 6 -5.02 5.38 -5.46
C ALA A 6 -4.76 6.24 -4.19
N ALA A 7 -5.45 5.96 -3.08
CA ALA A 7 -5.21 6.63 -1.81
C ALA A 7 -3.81 6.35 -1.24
N VAL A 8 -3.33 5.09 -1.31
CA VAL A 8 -1.96 4.72 -0.92
C VAL A 8 -0.93 5.48 -1.77
N LEU A 9 -1.02 5.36 -3.10
CA LEU A 9 -0.05 5.98 -4.01
C LEU A 9 -0.05 7.51 -3.91
N ALA A 10 -1.21 8.15 -3.73
CA ALA A 10 -1.29 9.60 -3.55
C ALA A 10 -0.66 10.06 -2.22
N ALA A 11 -0.92 9.35 -1.13
CA ALA A 11 -0.36 9.68 0.18
C ALA A 11 1.16 9.43 0.23
N ASP A 12 1.62 8.31 -0.33
CA ASP A 12 3.03 7.93 -0.36
C ASP A 12 3.86 8.91 -1.22
N CYS A 13 3.42 9.18 -2.46
CA CYS A 13 4.05 10.19 -3.32
C CYS A 13 4.07 11.60 -2.70
N PHE A 14 3.02 11.98 -1.95
CA PHE A 14 3.01 13.26 -1.23
C PHE A 14 4.06 13.29 -0.11
N CYS A 15 4.15 12.23 0.70
CA CYS A 15 5.13 12.12 1.78
C CYS A 15 6.57 12.09 1.23
N LEU A 16 6.82 11.33 0.15
CA LEU A 16 8.08 11.35 -0.58
C LEU A 16 8.40 12.73 -1.17
N GLY A 17 7.41 13.46 -1.67
CA GLY A 17 7.59 14.85 -2.14
C GLY A 17 8.04 15.80 -1.03
N VAL A 18 7.46 15.68 0.17
CA VAL A 18 7.89 16.45 1.35
C VAL A 18 9.32 16.07 1.76
N LEU A 19 9.63 14.77 1.84
CA LEU A 19 10.98 14.30 2.18
C LEU A 19 12.02 14.68 1.12
N PHE A 20 11.64 14.76 -0.17
CA PHE A 20 12.52 15.24 -1.23
C PHE A 20 12.89 16.72 -1.07
N ILE A 21 11.97 17.55 -0.55
CA ILE A 21 12.29 18.94 -0.19
C ILE A 21 13.30 18.95 0.97
N CYS A 22 13.10 18.14 2.02
CA CYS A 22 14.09 17.97 3.10
C CYS A 22 15.45 17.48 2.59
N PHE A 23 15.46 16.56 1.63
CA PHE A 23 16.68 15.95 1.07
C PHE A 23 17.65 16.97 0.46
N ASN A 24 17.15 18.10 -0.08
CA ASN A 24 17.99 19.18 -0.61
C ASN A 24 18.91 19.80 0.48
N VAL A 25 18.48 19.78 1.74
CA VAL A 25 19.26 20.22 2.91
C VAL A 25 20.00 19.04 3.53
N ASP A 26 19.30 17.93 3.76
CA ASP A 26 19.84 16.73 4.41
C ASP A 26 21.05 16.15 3.65
N TYR A 27 21.06 16.23 2.32
CA TYR A 27 22.20 15.79 1.51
C TYR A 27 23.49 16.51 1.88
N ARG A 28 23.43 17.84 2.11
CA ARG A 28 24.60 18.64 2.51
C ARG A 28 25.05 18.27 3.93
N VAL A 29 24.10 18.05 4.84
CA VAL A 29 24.36 17.67 6.25
C VAL A 29 25.03 16.28 6.36
N LEU A 30 24.64 15.32 5.51
CA LEU A 30 25.08 13.93 5.62
C LEU A 30 26.26 13.56 4.72
N PHE A 31 26.30 14.06 3.48
CA PHE A 31 27.19 13.56 2.43
C PHE A 31 28.21 14.59 1.93
N THR A 32 28.27 15.77 2.54
CA THR A 32 29.28 16.80 2.25
C THR A 32 30.00 17.23 3.54
N PRO A 33 31.16 17.92 3.46
CA PRO A 33 31.83 18.43 4.65
C PRO A 33 30.91 19.34 5.47
N LEU A 34 30.73 18.99 6.75
CA LEU A 34 29.83 19.71 7.65
C LEU A 34 30.46 21.03 8.10
N THR A 35 30.17 22.11 7.38
CA THR A 35 30.59 23.47 7.71
C THR A 35 29.54 24.22 8.53
N ASP A 36 29.96 25.30 9.19
CA ASP A 36 29.05 26.16 9.97
C ASP A 36 27.90 26.74 9.12
N ASP A 37 28.17 27.03 7.83
CA ASP A 37 27.13 27.43 6.87
C ASP A 37 26.09 26.32 6.65
N VAL A 38 26.52 25.07 6.43
CA VAL A 38 25.60 23.92 6.25
C VAL A 38 24.76 23.70 7.51
N VAL A 39 25.36 23.86 8.70
CA VAL A 39 24.66 23.77 9.99
C VAL A 39 23.63 24.90 10.13
N ARG A 40 23.99 26.15 9.82
CA ARG A 40 23.07 27.30 9.87
C ARG A 40 21.89 27.08 8.92
N ASP A 41 22.17 26.78 7.65
CA ASP A 41 21.16 26.55 6.62
C ASP A 41 20.17 25.45 7.06
N GLY A 42 20.68 24.36 7.65
CA GLY A 42 19.87 23.28 8.20
C GLY A 42 18.99 23.70 9.38
N PHE A 43 19.53 24.50 10.32
CA PHE A 43 18.76 24.99 11.46
C PHE A 43 17.64 25.95 11.04
N GLU A 44 17.89 26.85 10.08
CA GLU A 44 16.89 27.78 9.56
C GLU A 44 15.76 27.04 8.82
N PHE A 45 16.12 26.04 8.01
CA PHE A 45 15.16 25.18 7.32
C PHE A 45 14.24 24.43 8.30
N TYR A 46 14.81 23.71 9.27
CA TYR A 46 13.99 22.92 10.21
C TYR A 46 13.22 23.78 11.22
N LYS A 47 13.73 24.95 11.60
CA LYS A 47 12.95 25.95 12.35
C LYS A 47 11.73 26.44 11.58
N THR A 48 11.81 26.55 10.26
CA THR A 48 10.66 26.92 9.43
C THR A 48 9.56 25.86 9.48
N PHE A 49 9.92 24.56 9.39
CA PHE A 49 8.96 23.46 9.55
C PHE A 49 8.38 23.37 10.98
N TYR A 50 9.23 23.51 12.00
CA TYR A 50 8.80 23.48 13.41
C TYR A 50 7.83 24.61 13.74
N ASN A 51 8.09 25.83 13.26
CA ASN A 51 7.25 27.00 13.52
C ASN A 51 6.07 27.18 12.52
N ALA A 52 5.95 26.31 11.51
CA ALA A 52 4.85 26.37 10.55
C ALA A 52 3.46 26.31 11.25
N PRO A 53 2.43 27.02 10.73
CA PRO A 53 1.07 26.98 11.30
C PRO A 53 0.53 25.56 11.51
N SER A 54 -0.24 25.36 12.59
CA SER A 54 -0.77 24.05 12.97
C SER A 54 -1.59 23.37 11.86
N GLY A 55 -2.25 24.14 10.98
CA GLY A 55 -2.95 23.61 9.81
C GLY A 55 -2.04 22.84 8.82
N ILE A 56 -0.78 23.26 8.64
CA ILE A 56 0.18 22.54 7.80
C ILE A 56 0.56 21.21 8.46
N LYS A 57 0.84 21.22 9.76
CA LYS A 57 1.13 20.01 10.54
C LYS A 57 -0.05 19.03 10.49
N ALA A 58 -1.28 19.52 10.67
CA ALA A 58 -2.49 18.72 10.60
C ALA A 58 -2.70 18.11 9.21
N LEU A 59 -2.45 18.86 8.13
CA LEU A 59 -2.50 18.35 6.75
C LEU A 59 -1.51 17.20 6.53
N LEU A 60 -0.25 17.35 6.95
CA LEU A 60 0.77 16.29 6.84
C LEU A 60 0.30 15.00 7.52
N HIS A 61 -0.15 15.10 8.77
CA HIS A 61 -0.64 13.94 9.54
C HIS A 61 -1.93 13.35 8.94
N ALA A 62 -2.82 14.17 8.38
CA ALA A 62 -4.03 13.70 7.70
C ALA A 62 -3.69 12.86 6.46
N VAL A 63 -2.73 13.30 5.63
CA VAL A 63 -2.26 12.52 4.47
C VAL A 63 -1.58 11.22 4.92
N MET A 64 -0.77 11.26 5.98
CA MET A 64 -0.19 10.05 6.58
C MET A 64 -1.28 9.06 7.06
N GLY A 65 -2.38 9.57 7.62
CA GLY A 65 -3.55 8.79 7.98
C GLY A 65 -4.26 8.16 6.77
N VAL A 66 -4.39 8.89 5.66
CA VAL A 66 -4.98 8.38 4.40
C VAL A 66 -4.16 7.22 3.84
N GLY A 67 -2.83 7.31 3.85
CA GLY A 67 -1.95 6.21 3.40
C GLY A 67 -2.12 4.95 4.24
N ALA A 68 -2.11 5.09 5.58
CA ALA A 68 -2.33 3.98 6.52
C ALA A 68 -3.71 3.32 6.33
N LEU A 69 -4.78 4.12 6.23
CA LEU A 69 -6.14 3.62 6.00
C LEU A 69 -6.30 2.98 4.61
N GLY A 70 -5.58 3.48 3.60
CA GLY A 70 -5.50 2.86 2.28
C GLY A 70 -4.93 1.45 2.35
N LEU A 71 -3.77 1.27 2.98
CA LEU A 71 -3.08 -0.02 3.13
C LEU A 71 -3.93 -1.01 3.96
N LEU A 72 -4.44 -0.59 5.12
CA LEU A 72 -5.36 -1.41 5.94
C LEU A 72 -6.61 -1.82 5.15
N GLY A 73 -7.15 -0.89 4.35
CA GLY A 73 -8.29 -1.16 3.49
C GLY A 73 -8.01 -2.19 2.40
N LYS A 74 -6.77 -2.28 1.89
CA LYS A 74 -6.42 -3.31 0.89
C LYS A 74 -6.19 -4.67 1.55
N LEU A 75 -5.50 -4.71 2.70
CA LEU A 75 -5.16 -5.92 3.44
C LEU A 75 -6.40 -6.75 3.85
N GLY A 76 -7.56 -6.10 4.02
CA GLY A 76 -8.83 -6.76 4.39
C GLY A 76 -9.36 -7.84 3.42
N LYS A 77 -8.73 -8.07 2.27
CA LYS A 77 -9.00 -9.25 1.42
C LYS A 77 -8.37 -10.55 1.92
N TRP A 78 -7.25 -10.48 2.65
CA TRP A 78 -6.48 -11.64 3.14
C TRP A 78 -6.05 -12.66 2.06
N ASP A 79 -6.04 -12.27 0.79
CA ASP A 79 -5.44 -13.09 -0.27
C ASP A 79 -3.91 -13.02 -0.22
N GLU A 80 -3.24 -13.97 -0.88
CA GLU A 80 -1.78 -14.12 -0.83
C GLU A 80 -1.05 -12.87 -1.35
N SER A 81 -1.61 -12.24 -2.39
CA SER A 81 -1.11 -10.97 -2.95
C SER A 81 -1.21 -9.82 -1.94
N ALA A 82 -2.37 -9.63 -1.31
CA ALA A 82 -2.55 -8.63 -0.25
C ALA A 82 -1.63 -8.88 0.94
N MET A 83 -1.40 -10.14 1.34
CA MET A 83 -0.47 -10.45 2.44
C MET A 83 0.98 -10.11 2.09
N PHE A 84 1.47 -10.45 0.90
CA PHE A 84 2.85 -10.17 0.52
C PHE A 84 3.11 -8.72 0.10
N PHE A 85 2.26 -8.11 -0.71
CA PHE A 85 2.48 -6.73 -1.19
C PHE A 85 1.95 -5.68 -0.21
N ASP A 86 0.67 -5.74 0.16
CA ASP A 86 0.06 -4.75 1.07
C ASP A 86 0.46 -4.95 2.52
N GLY A 87 0.65 -6.20 2.98
CA GLY A 87 1.16 -6.50 4.32
C GLY A 87 2.58 -5.98 4.53
N SER A 88 3.49 -6.27 3.59
CA SER A 88 4.86 -5.71 3.64
C SER A 88 4.87 -4.19 3.50
N SER A 89 4.00 -3.63 2.66
CA SER A 89 3.84 -2.18 2.53
C SER A 89 3.38 -1.53 3.84
N LEU A 90 2.43 -2.16 4.55
CA LEU A 90 1.95 -1.71 5.86
C LEU A 90 3.04 -1.77 6.93
N VAL A 91 3.88 -2.81 6.95
CA VAL A 91 5.03 -2.88 7.86
C VAL A 91 6.01 -1.74 7.56
N ALA A 92 6.38 -1.52 6.30
CA ALA A 92 7.25 -0.40 5.90
C ALA A 92 6.67 0.96 6.29
N TRP A 93 5.35 1.16 6.13
CA TRP A 93 4.65 2.38 6.52
C TRP A 93 4.66 2.61 8.04
N VAL A 94 4.42 1.55 8.82
CA VAL A 94 4.52 1.59 10.29
C VAL A 94 5.95 1.89 10.74
N CYS A 95 6.96 1.31 10.08
CA CYS A 95 8.37 1.63 10.35
C CYS A 95 8.69 3.11 10.02
N ALA A 96 8.16 3.66 8.92
CA ALA A 96 8.35 5.06 8.56
C ALA A 96 7.68 6.00 9.58
N ILE A 97 6.47 5.68 10.04
CA ILE A 97 5.80 6.39 11.15
C ILE A 97 6.61 6.28 12.45
N ALA A 98 7.17 5.11 12.75
CA ALA A 98 8.00 4.93 13.95
C ALA A 98 9.23 5.83 13.91
N VAL A 99 9.99 5.85 12.80
CA VAL A 99 11.14 6.75 12.60
C VAL A 99 10.72 8.22 12.69
N TYR A 100 9.58 8.60 12.10
CA TYR A 100 9.06 9.97 12.22
C TYR A 100 8.79 10.36 13.69
N LEU A 101 8.10 9.50 14.46
CA LEU A 101 7.72 9.80 15.84
C LEU A 101 8.87 9.73 16.83
N THR A 102 9.79 8.76 16.70
CA THR A 102 10.87 8.52 17.69
C THR A 102 12.18 9.21 17.34
N VAL A 103 12.38 9.61 16.08
CA VAL A 103 13.59 10.31 15.61
C VAL A 103 13.22 11.71 15.10
N GLY A 104 12.31 11.79 14.13
CA GLY A 104 11.98 13.04 13.45
C GLY A 104 11.45 14.14 14.38
N VAL A 105 10.38 13.84 15.14
CA VAL A 105 9.75 14.79 16.08
C VAL A 105 10.73 15.30 17.17
N PRO A 106 11.41 14.44 17.96
CA PRO A 106 12.32 14.92 18.99
C PRO A 106 13.53 15.66 18.42
N ALA A 107 14.15 15.17 17.35
CA ALA A 107 15.31 15.84 16.77
C ALA A 107 14.95 17.21 16.16
N THR A 108 13.79 17.35 15.51
CA THR A 108 13.29 18.65 15.04
C THR A 108 13.07 19.62 16.21
N ARG A 109 12.58 19.13 17.36
CA ARG A 109 12.42 19.94 18.56
C ARG A 109 13.77 20.43 19.09
N THR A 110 14.76 19.56 19.28
CA THR A 110 16.11 19.96 19.74
C THR A 110 16.76 20.99 18.79
N VAL A 111 16.59 20.85 17.48
CA VAL A 111 17.11 21.83 16.49
C VAL A 111 16.38 23.19 16.57
N ALA A 112 15.06 23.18 16.80
CA ALA A 112 14.25 24.39 16.68
C ALA A 112 14.00 25.15 17.99
N ASP A 113 13.82 24.40 19.09
CA ASP A 113 13.41 24.83 20.43
C ASP A 113 14.24 24.06 21.48
N PRO A 114 15.57 24.29 21.51
CA PRO A 114 16.49 23.62 22.43
C PRO A 114 16.21 24.03 23.89
N VAL A 115 16.25 23.06 24.80
CA VAL A 115 16.08 23.29 26.24
C VAL A 115 17.28 24.07 26.79
N PRO A 116 17.08 25.28 27.38
CA PRO A 116 18.16 26.05 27.98
C PRO A 116 18.93 25.25 29.03
N ASP A 117 20.25 25.44 29.05
CA ASP A 117 21.20 24.79 29.97
C ASP A 117 21.23 23.24 29.91
N VAL A 118 20.54 22.63 28.94
CA VAL A 118 20.54 21.18 28.67
C VAL A 118 21.02 20.87 27.26
N ASP A 119 20.39 21.43 26.24
CA ASP A 119 20.73 21.17 24.83
C ASP A 119 21.86 22.11 24.37
N THR A 120 23.09 21.60 24.32
CA THR A 120 24.24 22.36 23.84
C THR A 120 24.19 22.56 22.32
N ARG A 121 25.06 23.43 21.79
CA ARG A 121 25.22 23.58 20.34
C ARG A 121 25.68 22.30 19.65
N ALA A 122 26.44 21.43 20.34
CA ALA A 122 26.84 20.14 19.79
C ALA A 122 25.63 19.21 19.64
N ASP A 123 24.76 19.16 20.66
CA ASP A 123 23.55 18.32 20.66
C ASP A 123 22.56 18.76 19.56
N GLN A 124 22.43 20.07 19.30
CA GLN A 124 21.65 20.60 18.17
C GLN A 124 22.22 20.15 16.81
N VAL A 125 23.55 20.11 16.65
CA VAL A 125 24.20 19.66 15.41
C VAL A 125 24.06 18.15 15.24
N GLU A 126 24.16 17.38 16.32
CA GLU A 126 23.90 15.94 16.31
C GLU A 126 22.43 15.66 15.98
N ALA A 127 21.48 16.35 16.62
CA ALA A 127 20.06 16.26 16.33
C ALA A 127 19.74 16.57 14.86
N LEU A 128 20.37 17.60 14.26
CA LEU A 128 20.23 17.87 12.82
C LEU A 128 20.68 16.68 11.97
N ARG A 129 21.84 16.07 12.26
CA ARG A 129 22.34 14.90 11.50
C ARG A 129 21.45 13.68 11.69
N VAL A 130 20.95 13.45 12.90
CA VAL A 130 20.02 12.37 13.25
C VAL A 130 18.67 12.55 12.55
N LEU A 131 18.16 13.78 12.49
CA LEU A 131 16.95 14.15 11.75
C LEU A 131 17.11 13.89 10.24
N SER A 132 18.20 14.38 9.65
CA SER A 132 18.53 14.16 8.24
C SER A 132 18.66 12.65 7.92
N ALA A 133 19.31 11.87 8.78
CA ALA A 133 19.42 10.42 8.60
C ALA A 133 18.06 9.71 8.71
N GLY A 134 17.22 10.13 9.67
CA GLY A 134 15.84 9.63 9.81
C GLY A 134 14.99 9.88 8.56
N ASN A 135 15.12 11.05 7.93
CA ASN A 135 14.44 11.35 6.67
C ASN A 135 14.92 10.46 5.53
N VAL A 136 16.23 10.20 5.40
CA VAL A 136 16.77 9.27 4.38
C VAL A 136 16.23 7.84 4.59
N ILE A 137 16.15 7.37 5.84
CA ILE A 137 15.54 6.07 6.16
C ILE A 137 14.05 6.06 5.75
N ALA A 138 13.31 7.13 6.04
CA ALA A 138 11.90 7.26 5.64
C ALA A 138 11.74 7.26 4.10
N VAL A 139 12.61 7.93 3.35
CA VAL A 139 12.62 7.89 1.87
C VAL A 139 12.79 6.47 1.34
N VAL A 140 13.71 5.68 1.94
CA VAL A 140 13.91 4.28 1.54
C VAL A 140 12.69 3.42 1.85
N LEU A 141 12.07 3.59 3.02
CA LEU A 141 10.88 2.83 3.43
C LEU A 141 9.67 3.13 2.54
N LEU A 142 9.37 4.41 2.26
CA LEU A 142 8.28 4.80 1.37
C LEU A 142 8.58 4.44 -0.10
N GLY A 143 9.83 4.60 -0.55
CA GLY A 143 10.27 4.15 -1.87
C GLY A 143 10.07 2.64 -2.08
N ALA A 144 10.29 1.82 -1.04
CA ALA A 144 9.99 0.39 -1.09
C ALA A 144 8.47 0.11 -1.23
N ILE A 145 7.60 0.96 -0.66
CA ILE A 145 6.15 0.85 -0.84
C ILE A 145 5.76 1.12 -2.29
N LEU A 146 6.31 2.14 -2.95
CA LEU A 146 6.07 2.35 -4.39
C LEU A 146 6.47 1.12 -5.22
N VAL A 147 7.61 0.50 -4.91
CA VAL A 147 8.07 -0.72 -5.61
C VAL A 147 7.11 -1.88 -5.36
N LEU A 148 6.64 -2.09 -4.13
CA LEU A 148 5.66 -3.14 -3.81
C LEU A 148 4.30 -2.91 -4.49
N GLN A 149 3.78 -1.68 -4.46
CA GLN A 149 2.50 -1.32 -5.10
C GLN A 149 2.56 -1.41 -6.63
N ALA A 150 3.72 -1.14 -7.24
CA ALA A 150 3.98 -1.39 -8.66
C ALA A 150 4.11 -2.88 -8.98
N GLY A 151 4.77 -3.66 -8.10
CA GLY A 151 4.89 -5.11 -8.20
C GLY A 151 3.55 -5.83 -8.16
N GLU A 152 2.66 -5.44 -7.26
CA GLU A 152 1.28 -5.94 -7.17
C GLU A 152 0.46 -5.61 -8.43
N GLU A 153 0.54 -4.37 -8.93
CA GLU A 153 -0.13 -3.97 -10.17
C GLU A 153 0.36 -4.80 -11.37
N TYR A 154 1.66 -5.09 -11.43
CA TYR A 154 2.25 -5.96 -12.43
C TYR A 154 1.77 -7.42 -12.28
N ALA A 155 1.85 -7.99 -11.07
CA ALA A 155 1.40 -9.35 -10.77
C ALA A 155 -0.07 -9.56 -11.16
N ARG A 156 -0.95 -8.64 -10.77
CA ARG A 156 -2.38 -8.70 -11.11
C ARG A 156 -2.63 -8.71 -12.62
N ARG A 157 -1.91 -7.89 -13.40
CA ARG A 157 -2.03 -7.86 -14.86
C ARG A 157 -1.57 -9.17 -15.51
N VAL A 158 -0.54 -9.81 -14.95
CA VAL A 158 -0.08 -11.12 -15.40
C VAL A 158 -1.12 -12.19 -15.08
N GLU A 159 -1.67 -12.21 -13.86
CA GLU A 159 -2.75 -13.12 -13.44
C GLU A 159 -4.03 -12.97 -14.29
N GLU A 160 -4.49 -11.74 -14.51
CA GLU A 160 -5.63 -11.42 -15.38
C GLU A 160 -5.40 -11.97 -16.80
N GLY A 161 -4.19 -11.79 -17.35
CA GLY A 161 -3.80 -12.32 -18.66
C GLY A 161 -3.65 -13.84 -18.73
N MET A 162 -3.28 -14.52 -17.63
CA MET A 162 -3.26 -15.98 -17.56
C MET A 162 -4.67 -16.55 -17.46
N ARG A 163 -5.53 -15.96 -16.62
CA ARG A 163 -6.92 -16.38 -16.47
C ARG A 163 -7.72 -16.27 -17.77
N ALA A 164 -7.59 -15.16 -18.50
CA ALA A 164 -8.24 -14.99 -19.79
C ALA A 164 -7.82 -16.05 -20.84
N LYS A 165 -6.57 -16.54 -20.78
CA LYS A 165 -6.11 -17.64 -21.65
C LYS A 165 -6.73 -18.97 -21.25
N LEU A 166 -6.76 -19.28 -19.96
CA LEU A 166 -7.37 -20.51 -19.44
C LEU A 166 -8.88 -20.55 -19.73
N GLU A 167 -9.59 -19.45 -19.53
CA GLU A 167 -11.03 -19.31 -19.84
C GLU A 167 -11.29 -19.45 -21.36
N ALA A 168 -10.38 -18.97 -22.22
CA ALA A 168 -10.46 -19.17 -23.67
C ALA A 168 -10.04 -20.58 -24.15
N GLU A 169 -9.26 -21.32 -23.36
CA GLU A 169 -8.88 -22.70 -23.63
C GLU A 169 -10.00 -23.67 -23.18
N SER A 170 -10.57 -23.47 -21.99
CA SER A 170 -11.73 -24.24 -21.52
C SER A 170 -12.93 -24.07 -22.44
N ALA A 171 -13.24 -22.85 -22.91
CA ALA A 171 -14.32 -22.61 -23.86
C ALA A 171 -14.12 -23.30 -25.23
N LYS A 172 -12.86 -23.54 -25.64
CA LYS A 172 -12.57 -24.34 -26.86
C LYS A 172 -12.77 -25.82 -26.61
N LEU A 173 -12.28 -26.33 -25.47
CA LEU A 173 -12.46 -27.73 -25.08
C LEU A 173 -13.95 -28.08 -24.92
N GLU A 174 -14.75 -27.20 -24.30
CA GLU A 174 -16.21 -27.36 -24.20
C GLU A 174 -16.91 -27.33 -25.57
N ALA A 175 -16.41 -26.57 -26.54
CA ALA A 175 -16.93 -26.53 -27.90
C ALA A 175 -16.50 -27.74 -28.77
N GLU A 176 -15.41 -28.43 -28.41
CA GLU A 176 -14.95 -29.65 -29.07
C GLU A 176 -15.57 -30.94 -28.50
N VAL A 177 -16.20 -30.88 -27.32
CA VAL A 177 -17.01 -31.99 -26.79
C VAL A 177 -18.37 -32.01 -27.51
N PRO A 178 -18.67 -33.02 -28.35
CA PRO A 178 -19.98 -33.12 -28.98
C PRO A 178 -21.06 -33.37 -27.91
N PRO A 179 -22.31 -32.92 -28.13
CA PRO A 179 -23.39 -33.22 -27.22
C PRO A 179 -23.52 -34.74 -27.05
N ALA A 180 -23.52 -35.21 -25.79
CA ALA A 180 -23.87 -36.59 -25.49
C ALA A 180 -25.23 -36.87 -26.12
N GLY A 181 -25.26 -37.87 -27.02
CA GLY A 181 -26.33 -38.01 -28.00
C GLY A 181 -27.71 -38.10 -27.36
N GLY A 182 -28.70 -37.47 -27.99
CA GLY A 182 -30.09 -37.73 -27.66
C GLY A 182 -30.42 -39.18 -28.00
N GLU A 183 -30.67 -40.01 -26.99
CA GLU A 183 -31.34 -41.29 -27.17
C GLU A 183 -32.82 -41.02 -27.49
N GLY A 184 -33.34 -41.73 -28.47
CA GLY A 184 -34.50 -41.27 -29.25
C GLY A 184 -35.85 -41.37 -28.56
N GLU A 185 -36.82 -40.63 -29.11
CA GLU A 185 -38.24 -40.99 -28.98
C GLU A 185 -38.47 -42.40 -29.53
N GLU A 186 -38.61 -43.40 -28.66
CA GLU A 186 -39.26 -44.65 -29.03
C GLU A 186 -40.75 -44.57 -28.64
N LYS A 187 -41.60 -44.31 -29.63
CA LYS A 187 -43.05 -44.47 -29.49
C LYS A 187 -43.38 -45.96 -29.34
N ALA A 188 -43.45 -46.43 -28.10
CA ALA A 188 -44.08 -47.70 -27.79
C ALA A 188 -45.59 -47.59 -28.02
N ASP A 189 -46.08 -48.45 -28.90
CA ASP A 189 -47.50 -48.58 -29.28
C ASP A 189 -48.35 -49.02 -28.09
N ALA A 190 -49.61 -48.57 -28.01
CA ALA A 190 -50.50 -48.85 -26.88
C ALA A 190 -51.68 -49.73 -27.32
N PRO A 191 -51.69 -51.03 -26.97
CA PRO A 191 -52.86 -51.88 -27.19
C PRO A 191 -53.96 -51.52 -26.19
N THR A 192 -55.14 -51.19 -26.70
CA THR A 192 -56.38 -51.14 -25.92
C THR A 192 -56.80 -52.54 -25.49
N GLU A 193 -57.02 -52.76 -24.20
CA GLU A 193 -57.88 -53.84 -23.70
C GLU A 193 -59.07 -53.27 -22.93
N GLU A 194 -60.25 -53.35 -23.55
CA GLU A 194 -61.55 -53.21 -22.91
C GLU A 194 -62.23 -54.58 -22.92
N SER A 195 -62.38 -55.24 -21.77
CA SER A 195 -63.57 -56.03 -21.38
C SER A 195 -63.40 -56.73 -20.01
N ALA A 196 -64.48 -56.67 -19.19
CA ALA A 196 -65.16 -57.72 -18.39
C ALA A 196 -64.38 -58.97 -17.86
N GLU A 197 -64.71 -59.69 -16.78
CA GLU A 197 -65.71 -59.69 -15.67
C GLU A 197 -65.20 -60.73 -14.61
N ASP A 198 -65.67 -60.92 -13.36
CA ASP A 198 -66.73 -60.36 -12.49
C ASP A 198 -66.29 -60.55 -11.00
N LYS A 199 -67.15 -60.20 -10.03
CA LYS A 199 -67.19 -60.56 -8.58
C LYS A 199 -66.38 -61.79 -8.11
N LYS A 200 -65.84 -61.72 -6.88
CA LYS A 200 -66.50 -62.33 -5.68
C LYS A 200 -65.85 -62.11 -4.30
N ASP A 201 -66.74 -61.91 -3.33
CA ASP A 201 -66.76 -62.42 -1.93
C ASP A 201 -65.48 -62.41 -1.07
N LYS A 202 -65.31 -61.37 -0.22
CA LYS A 202 -65.66 -61.43 1.22
C LYS A 202 -65.47 -60.12 1.98
#